data_AF-A0A932VYG8-F1
#
_entry.id   AF-A0A932VYG8-F1
#
_cell.length_a   1.000
_cell.length_b   1.000
_cell.length_c   1.000
_cell.angle_alpha   90.00
_cell.angle_beta   90.00
_cell.angle_gamma   90.00
#
_symmetry.space_group_name_H-M   'P 1'
#
loop_
_entity.id
_entity.type
_entity.pdbx_description
1 polymer ?
#
loop_
_entity_poly.entity_id
_entity_poly.type
_entity_poly.pdbx_seq_one_letter_code
_entity_poly.pdbx_strand_id
1 'polypeptide(L)'
;MTELVALNARHFSVKEIARMWGLSPAAIRRMFRHEPGVLRFGKEKKGHQRDYVTLRIPVSVAERVYRRCMRPAIVSKPNEEKSRSGV
;
A
#
# COMPACT_ATOMS: atom_id res chain seq x y z
N MET A 1 -23.19 4.60 5.20
CA MET A 1 -23.90 4.43 3.91
C MET A 1 -22.84 4.36 2.79
N THR A 2 -21.95 3.36 2.82
CA THR A 2 -20.65 3.38 2.09
C THR A 2 -20.38 2.09 1.30
N GLU A 3 -21.38 1.23 1.11
CA GLU A 3 -21.22 -0.11 0.52
C GLU A 3 -21.68 -0.18 -0.95
N LEU A 4 -22.72 0.55 -1.34
CA LEU A 4 -23.30 0.43 -2.70
C LEU A 4 -22.41 0.98 -3.83
N VAL A 5 -21.47 1.88 -3.53
CA VAL A 5 -20.54 2.42 -4.53
C VAL A 5 -19.39 1.44 -4.83
N ALA A 6 -19.06 0.53 -3.90
CA ALA A 6 -17.90 -0.36 -4.04
C ALA A 6 -18.12 -1.46 -5.09
N LEU A 7 -19.33 -1.99 -5.22
CA LEU A 7 -19.63 -3.08 -6.16
C LEU A 7 -19.42 -2.67 -7.62
N ASN A 8 -19.82 -1.45 -7.99
CA ASN A 8 -19.66 -0.92 -9.35
C ASN A 8 -18.37 -0.09 -9.54
N ALA A 9 -17.54 0.03 -8.52
CA ALA A 9 -16.30 0.78 -8.63
C ALA A 9 -15.33 0.05 -9.57
N ARG A 10 -14.61 0.82 -10.39
CA ARG A 10 -13.47 0.27 -11.15
C ARG A 10 -12.37 -0.15 -10.17
N HIS A 11 -11.80 -1.33 -10.41
CA HIS A 11 -10.73 -1.88 -9.59
C HIS A 11 -9.43 -1.94 -10.38
N PHE A 12 -8.36 -1.41 -9.80
CA PHE A 12 -7.02 -1.53 -10.35
C PHE A 12 -6.29 -2.71 -9.71
N SER A 13 -5.44 -3.35 -10.51
CA SER A 13 -4.40 -4.24 -10.03
C SER A 13 -3.20 -3.45 -9.54
N VAL A 14 -2.36 -4.11 -8.73
CA VAL A 14 -1.04 -3.59 -8.33
C VAL A 14 -0.22 -3.13 -9.53
N LYS A 15 -0.21 -3.91 -10.62
CA LYS A 15 0.61 -3.61 -11.80
C LYS A 15 0.13 -2.35 -12.52
N GLU A 16 -1.17 -2.14 -12.59
CA GLU A 16 -1.75 -0.92 -13.19
C GLU A 16 -1.38 0.31 -12.38
N ILE A 17 -1.55 0.27 -11.05
CA ILE A 17 -1.14 1.40 -10.19
C ILE A 17 0.37 1.64 -10.25
N ALA A 18 1.17 0.58 -10.22
CA ALA A 18 2.63 0.66 -10.34
C ALA A 18 3.05 1.39 -11.61
N ARG A 19 2.43 1.05 -12.75
CA ARG A 19 2.66 1.74 -14.02
C ARG A 19 2.22 3.21 -13.96
N MET A 20 1.03 3.49 -13.44
CA MET A 20 0.49 4.86 -13.37
C MET A 20 1.32 5.77 -12.45
N TRP A 21 1.82 5.25 -11.34
CA TRP A 21 2.57 6.03 -10.34
C TRP A 21 4.09 5.99 -10.55
N GLY A 22 4.58 5.24 -11.55
CA GLY A 22 6.02 5.09 -11.80
C GLY A 22 6.77 4.36 -10.69
N LEU A 23 6.10 3.46 -9.95
CA LEU A 23 6.66 2.76 -8.79
C LEU A 23 6.81 1.26 -9.05
N SER A 24 7.68 0.60 -8.29
CA SER A 24 7.80 -0.86 -8.37
C SER A 24 6.52 -1.55 -7.86
N PRO A 25 6.11 -2.68 -8.44
CA PRO A 25 4.96 -3.44 -7.93
C PRO A 25 5.10 -3.88 -6.47
N ALA A 26 6.33 -4.07 -5.99
CA ALA A 26 6.62 -4.40 -4.59
C ALA A 26 6.29 -3.23 -3.65
N ALA A 27 6.66 -2.00 -4.04
CA ALA A 27 6.33 -0.79 -3.27
C ALA A 27 4.81 -0.60 -3.17
N ILE A 28 4.10 -0.71 -4.31
CA ILE A 28 2.64 -0.64 -4.33
C ILE A 28 2.02 -1.74 -3.45
N ARG A 29 2.48 -3.00 -3.53
CA ARG A 29 2.01 -4.07 -2.63
C ARG A 29 2.16 -3.69 -1.16
N ARG A 30 3.29 -3.12 -0.76
CA ARG A 30 3.54 -2.70 0.63
C ARG A 30 2.59 -1.60 1.07
N MET A 31 2.33 -0.62 0.20
CA MET A 31 1.41 0.49 0.49
C MET A 31 -0.03 0.03 0.69
N PHE A 32 -0.51 -0.92 -0.10
CA PHE A 32 -1.91 -1.36 -0.08
C PHE A 32 -2.18 -2.61 0.77
N ARG A 33 -1.16 -3.32 1.28
CA ARG A 33 -1.31 -4.59 2.03
C ARG A 33 -2.29 -4.46 3.21
N HIS A 34 -2.27 -3.34 3.91
CA HIS A 34 -3.07 -3.09 5.12
C HIS A 34 -4.10 -1.96 4.94
N GLU A 35 -4.34 -1.53 3.70
CA GLU A 35 -5.27 -0.43 3.45
C GLU A 35 -6.73 -0.97 3.46
N PRO A 36 -7.62 -0.39 4.28
CA PRO A 36 -8.99 -0.86 4.39
C PRO A 36 -9.77 -0.63 3.09
N GLY A 37 -10.55 -1.64 2.67
CA GLY A 37 -11.30 -1.63 1.42
C GLY A 37 -10.54 -2.19 0.21
N VAL A 38 -9.28 -2.61 0.37
CA VAL A 38 -8.57 -3.38 -0.66
C VAL A 38 -9.08 -4.82 -0.64
N LEU A 39 -9.52 -5.32 -1.80
CA LEU A 39 -9.92 -6.71 -1.94
C LEU A 39 -8.67 -7.59 -2.08
N ARG A 40 -8.64 -8.69 -1.32
CA ARG A 40 -7.50 -9.60 -1.24
C ARG A 40 -7.98 -11.00 -1.62
N PHE A 41 -7.46 -11.54 -2.71
CA PHE A 41 -7.77 -12.90 -3.16
C PHE A 41 -6.52 -13.76 -3.04
N GLY A 42 -6.62 -14.88 -2.33
CA GLY A 42 -5.55 -15.84 -2.16
C GLY A 42 -5.43 -16.32 -0.72
N LYS A 43 -4.56 -17.31 -0.50
CA LYS A 43 -4.21 -17.79 0.84
C LYS A 43 -2.98 -17.01 1.31
N GLU A 44 -3.12 -16.31 2.43
CA GLU A 44 -1.96 -15.88 3.21
C GLU A 44 -1.31 -17.15 3.76
N LYS A 45 -0.08 -17.45 3.35
CA LYS A 45 0.66 -18.59 3.90
C LYS A 45 1.49 -18.12 5.08
N LYS A 46 1.46 -18.87 6.18
CA LYS A 46 2.38 -18.64 7.32
C LYS A 46 3.78 -19.09 6.92
N GLY A 47 4.80 -18.25 7.13
CA GLY A 47 6.23 -18.59 6.96
C GLY A 47 6.93 -17.90 5.78
N HIS A 48 8.02 -18.51 5.28
CA HIS A 48 8.93 -17.95 4.26
C HIS A 48 8.46 -18.14 2.80
N GLN A 49 7.26 -18.67 2.56
CA GLN A 49 6.77 -18.97 1.22
C GLN A 49 6.09 -17.73 0.60
N ARG A 50 6.26 -17.50 -0.71
CA ARG A 50 5.71 -16.31 -1.39
C ARG A 50 4.17 -16.26 -1.26
N ASP A 51 3.68 -15.15 -0.70
CA ASP A 51 2.26 -14.78 -0.68
C ASP A 51 1.75 -14.57 -2.12
N TYR A 52 1.01 -15.55 -2.65
CA TYR A 52 0.25 -15.38 -3.90
C TYR A 52 -1.09 -14.69 -3.62
N VAL A 53 -1.02 -13.44 -3.12
CA VAL A 53 -2.19 -12.60 -2.93
C VAL A 53 -2.36 -11.68 -4.13
N THR A 54 -3.54 -11.76 -4.75
CA THR A 54 -4.00 -10.82 -5.77
C THR A 54 -4.76 -9.70 -5.07
N LEU A 55 -4.26 -8.46 -5.23
CA LEU A 55 -4.94 -7.28 -4.71
C LEU A 55 -5.77 -6.64 -5.82
N ARG A 56 -7.03 -6.30 -5.50
CA ARG A 56 -7.88 -5.43 -6.32
C ARG A 56 -8.21 -4.18 -5.51
N ILE A 57 -7.82 -3.05 -6.07
CA ILE A 57 -7.81 -1.76 -5.37
C ILE A 57 -8.89 -0.89 -6.00
N PRO A 58 -10.01 -0.62 -5.29
CA PRO A 58 -11.02 0.31 -5.78
C PRO A 58 -10.45 1.71 -6.03
N VAL A 59 -11.00 2.45 -7.00
CA VAL A 59 -10.57 3.83 -7.32
C VAL A 59 -10.50 4.73 -6.09
N SER A 60 -11.53 4.69 -5.24
CA SER A 60 -11.62 5.51 -4.02
C SER A 60 -10.48 5.24 -3.03
N VAL A 61 -10.04 3.98 -2.93
CA VAL A 61 -8.93 3.57 -2.07
C VAL A 61 -7.60 4.07 -2.66
N ALA A 62 -7.40 3.92 -3.97
CA ALA A 62 -6.21 4.43 -4.64
C ALA A 62 -6.08 5.95 -4.48
N GLU A 63 -7.17 6.68 -4.65
CA GLU A 63 -7.21 8.13 -4.48
C GLU A 63 -6.87 8.56 -3.04
N ARG A 64 -7.45 7.89 -2.03
CA ARG A 64 -7.15 8.17 -0.62
C ARG A 64 -5.67 7.97 -0.30
N VAL A 65 -5.08 6.88 -0.77
CA VAL A 65 -3.65 6.58 -0.56
C VAL A 65 -2.78 7.61 -1.29
N TYR A 66 -3.13 7.96 -2.52
CA TYR A 66 -2.42 8.97 -3.30
C TYR A 66 -2.39 10.33 -2.58
N ARG A 67 -3.54 10.80 -2.11
CA ARG A 67 -3.65 12.04 -1.32
C ARG A 67 -2.81 11.99 -0.04
N ARG A 68 -2.73 10.83 0.63
CA ARG A 68 -1.89 10.65 1.82
C ARG A 68 -0.40 10.77 1.47
N CYS A 69 0.03 10.26 0.32
CA CYS A 69 1.41 10.39 -0.15
C CYS A 69 1.75 11.81 -0.64
N MET A 70 0.79 12.53 -1.22
CA MET A 70 0.99 13.92 -1.65
C MET A 70 1.10 14.90 -0.49
N ARG A 71 0.57 14.57 0.69
CA ARG A 71 0.81 15.37 1.88
C ARG A 71 2.27 15.14 2.29
N PRO A 72 3.18 16.12 2.15
CA PRO A 72 4.48 15.99 2.77
C PRO A 72 4.21 15.83 4.27
N ALA A 73 4.56 14.67 4.82
CA ALA A 73 4.80 14.61 6.26
C ALA A 73 5.81 15.72 6.51
N ILE A 74 5.47 16.70 7.34
CA ILE A 74 6.49 17.60 7.88
C ILE A 74 7.56 16.67 8.44
N VAL A 75 8.72 16.65 7.79
CA VAL A 75 9.78 15.70 8.08
C VAL A 75 10.37 16.11 9.41
N SER A 76 9.89 15.51 10.49
CA SER A 76 10.65 15.41 11.72
C SER A 76 11.68 14.30 11.51
N LYS A 77 12.93 14.67 11.17
CA LYS A 77 14.09 13.78 11.29
C LYS A 77 15.24 14.55 11.96
N PRO A 78 16.20 13.88 12.63
CA PRO A 78 16.22 12.49 13.12
C PRO A 78 16.71 12.36 14.59
N ASN A 79 16.46 11.20 15.21
CA ASN A 79 17.18 10.83 16.45
C ASN A 79 18.54 10.25 16.05
N GLU A 80 19.60 11.04 16.24
CA GLU A 80 20.99 10.73 15.94
C GLU A 80 21.76 10.59 17.26
N GLU A 81 21.44 9.57 18.06
CA GLU A 81 22.20 9.31 19.30
C GLU A 81 22.25 7.81 19.62
N LYS A 82 23.05 7.09 18.83
CA LYS A 82 23.66 5.82 19.28
C LYS A 82 24.89 5.48 18.43
N SER A 83 25.96 6.25 18.61
CA SER A 83 27.32 5.89 18.14
C SER A 83 28.41 6.72 18.83
N ARG A 84 28.48 6.67 20.16
CA ARG A 84 29.70 6.83 20.98
C ARG A 84 29.38 6.10 22.30
N SER A 85 30.08 5.08 22.77
CA SER A 85 31.43 4.59 22.53
C SER A 85 31.45 3.08 22.81
N GLY A 86 32.08 2.31 21.93
CA GLY A 86 32.85 1.16 22.40
C GLY A 86 34.22 1.68 22.81
N VAL A 87 34.64 1.38 24.03
CA VAL A 87 35.99 0.95 24.46
C VAL A 87 35.77 0.14 25.74
#